data_AF-A0A7J9YRM2-F1
#
_entry.id   AF-A0A7J9YRM2-F1
#
_cell.length_a   1.000
_cell.length_b   1.000
_cell.length_c   1.000
_cell.angle_alpha   90.00
_cell.angle_beta   90.00
_cell.angle_gamma   90.00
#
_symmetry.space_group_name_H-M   'P 1'
#
loop_
_entity.id
_entity.type
_entity.pdbx_description
1 polymer ?
#
loop_
_entity_poly.entity_id
_entity_poly.type
_entity_poly.pdbx_seq_one_letter_code
_entity_poly.pdbx_strand_id
1 'polypeptide(L)'
;MYDFLLFVHVLAAFCLMVTVVMYSAFSVGAPASARALLIAEALWGIGGLGTLVFGVWLALDVDGYELWDGWIIAALILWLVASAAGGRLGAGVRESQGLQSVDGARVML
;
A
#
# COMPACT_ATOMS: atom_id res chain seq x y z
N MET A 1 -9.81 -19.06 -17.70
CA MET A 1 -9.47 -17.64 -17.41
C MET A 1 -9.30 -17.46 -15.90
N TYR A 2 -10.27 -17.93 -15.11
CA TYR A 2 -10.24 -17.96 -13.65
C TYR A 2 -8.89 -18.29 -13.02
N ASP A 3 -8.24 -19.40 -13.39
CA ASP A 3 -6.96 -19.81 -12.77
C ASP A 3 -5.83 -18.79 -12.94
N PHE A 4 -5.79 -18.11 -14.10
CA PHE A 4 -4.82 -17.05 -14.33
C PHE A 4 -5.13 -15.80 -13.51
N LEU A 5 -6.41 -15.44 -13.38
CA LEU A 5 -6.87 -14.37 -12.49
C LEU A 5 -6.52 -14.68 -11.02
N LEU A 6 -6.72 -15.92 -10.60
CA LEU A 6 -6.38 -16.39 -9.26
C LEU A 6 -4.86 -16.29 -9.04
N PHE A 7 -4.05 -16.72 -10.00
CA PHE A 7 -2.60 -16.60 -9.94
C PHE A 7 -2.15 -15.14 -9.75
N VAL A 8 -2.64 -14.20 -10.57
CA VAL A 8 -2.24 -12.79 -10.45
C VAL A 8 -2.78 -12.13 -9.19
N HIS A 9 -3.95 -12.54 -8.70
CA HIS A 9 -4.49 -12.07 -7.41
C HIS A 9 -3.58 -12.50 -6.25
N VAL A 10 -3.21 -13.78 -6.19
CA VAL A 10 -2.32 -14.32 -5.15
C VAL A 10 -0.93 -13.68 -5.23
N LEU A 11 -0.40 -13.48 -6.43
CA LEU A 11 0.87 -12.78 -6.62
C LEU A 11 0.81 -11.33 -6.11
N ALA A 12 -0.27 -10.61 -6.42
CA ALA A 12 -0.48 -9.25 -5.93
C ALA A 12 -0.60 -9.21 -4.40
N ALA A 13 -1.32 -10.17 -3.80
CA ALA A 13 -1.45 -10.29 -2.35
C ALA A 13 -0.09 -10.57 -1.68
N PHE A 14 0.75 -11.38 -2.32
CA PHE A 14 2.13 -11.62 -1.86
C PHE A 14 2.97 -10.33 -1.90
N CYS A 15 2.92 -9.57 -3.00
CA CYS A 15 3.58 -8.27 -3.11
C CYS A 15 3.12 -7.29 -2.01
N LEU A 16 1.81 -7.23 -1.74
CA LEU A 16 1.26 -6.42 -0.65
C LEU A 16 1.80 -6.85 0.71
N MET A 17 1.85 -8.17 0.98
CA MET A 17 2.35 -8.70 2.24
C MET A 17 3.84 -8.41 2.46
N VAL A 18 4.65 -8.45 1.39
CA VAL A 18 6.07 -8.03 1.47
C VAL A 18 6.19 -6.60 1.98
N THR A 19 5.34 -5.68 1.50
CA THR A 19 5.35 -4.30 1.99
C THR A 19 5.00 -4.20 3.48
N VAL A 20 4.01 -4.96 3.94
CA VAL A 20 3.65 -5.01 5.37
C VAL A 20 4.83 -5.49 6.22
N VAL A 21 5.56 -6.51 5.78
CA VAL A 21 6.77 -6.99 6.45
C VAL A 21 7.86 -5.92 6.47
N MET A 22 8.11 -5.25 5.34
CA MET A 22 9.11 -4.18 5.25
C MET A 22 8.79 -3.01 6.20
N TYR A 23 7.54 -2.51 6.19
CA TYR A 23 7.13 -1.43 7.08
C TYR A 23 7.14 -1.85 8.56
N SER A 24 6.81 -3.11 8.86
CA SER A 24 6.92 -3.64 10.22
C SER A 24 8.39 -3.72 10.68
N ALA A 25 9.31 -4.10 9.80
CA ALA A 25 10.73 -4.10 10.12
C ALA A 25 11.25 -2.66 10.37
N PHE A 26 10.83 -1.69 9.56
CA PHE A 26 11.20 -0.29 9.75
C PHE A 26 10.64 0.28 11.06
N SER A 27 9.41 -0.08 11.44
CA SER A 27 8.79 0.41 12.68
C SER A 27 9.48 -0.10 13.95
N VAL A 28 10.15 -1.26 13.89
CA VAL A 28 10.97 -1.79 14.99
C VAL A 28 12.45 -1.41 14.90
N GLY A 29 12.82 -0.50 14.00
CA GLY A 29 14.16 0.12 13.94
C GLY A 29 15.11 -0.46 12.88
N ALA A 30 14.63 -1.32 11.96
CA ALA A 30 15.45 -1.75 10.83
C ALA A 30 15.80 -0.56 9.91
N PRO A 31 16.99 -0.51 9.30
CA PRO A 31 17.40 0.61 8.47
C PRO A 31 16.55 0.71 7.19
N ALA A 32 15.92 1.87 6.99
CA ALA A 32 15.10 2.17 5.82
C ALA A 32 15.90 2.98 4.79
N SER A 33 16.67 2.31 3.92
CA SER A 33 17.36 2.99 2.82
C SER A 33 16.36 3.60 1.83
N ALA A 34 16.75 4.67 1.13
CA ALA A 34 15.89 5.31 0.12
C ALA A 34 15.41 4.32 -0.96
N ARG A 35 16.28 3.39 -1.40
CA ARG A 35 15.91 2.34 -2.35
C ARG A 35 14.88 1.37 -1.76
N ALA A 36 15.05 0.97 -0.50
CA ALA A 36 14.09 0.07 0.16
C ALA A 36 12.71 0.71 0.32
N LEU A 37 12.65 2.01 0.65
CA LEU A 37 11.41 2.77 0.73
C LEU A 37 10.72 2.87 -0.65
N LEU A 38 11.49 3.15 -1.72
CA LEU A 38 10.93 3.18 -3.08
C LEU A 38 10.34 1.83 -3.50
N ILE A 39 11.00 0.72 -3.15
CA ILE A 39 10.50 -0.63 -3.42
C ILE A 39 9.23 -0.91 -2.61
N ALA A 40 9.22 -0.58 -1.32
CA ALA A 40 8.04 -0.76 -0.46
C ALA A 40 6.82 0.02 -1.00
N GLU A 41 7.03 1.27 -1.43
CA GLU A 41 5.97 2.10 -2.01
C GLU A 41 5.44 1.53 -3.33
N ALA A 42 6.34 1.06 -4.21
CA ALA A 42 5.94 0.41 -5.46
C ALA A 42 5.17 -0.89 -5.22
N LEU A 43 5.62 -1.72 -4.27
CA LEU A 43 4.94 -2.96 -3.90
C LEU A 43 3.59 -2.71 -3.21
N TRP A 44 3.46 -1.64 -2.41
CA TRP A 44 2.18 -1.20 -1.85
C TRP A 44 1.20 -0.87 -2.97
N GLY A 45 1.61 -0.03 -3.92
CA GLY A 45 0.76 0.41 -5.03
C GLY A 45 0.35 -0.75 -5.93
N ILE A 46 1.32 -1.53 -6.42
CA ILE A 46 1.07 -2.63 -7.36
C ILE A 46 0.37 -3.80 -6.66
N GLY A 47 0.89 -4.25 -5.52
CA GLY A 47 0.34 -5.40 -4.79
C GLY A 47 -1.03 -5.11 -4.23
N GLY A 48 -1.21 -3.93 -3.65
CA GLY A 48 -2.48 -3.50 -3.09
C GLY A 48 -3.59 -3.29 -4.12
N LEU A 49 -3.31 -2.50 -5.16
CA LEU A 49 -4.27 -2.28 -6.25
C LEU A 49 -4.56 -3.59 -6.99
N GLY A 50 -3.53 -4.40 -7.27
CA GLY A 50 -3.68 -5.70 -7.91
C GLY A 50 -4.56 -6.66 -7.09
N THR A 51 -4.36 -6.70 -5.76
CA THR A 51 -5.17 -7.55 -4.87
C THR A 51 -6.65 -7.18 -4.97
N LEU A 52 -6.96 -5.88 -4.91
CA LEU A 52 -8.34 -5.42 -5.06
C LEU A 52 -8.92 -5.70 -6.45
N VAL A 53 -8.26 -5.25 -7.50
CA VAL A 53 -8.79 -5.33 -8.87
C VAL A 53 -9.03 -6.77 -9.27
N PHE A 54 -8.04 -7.65 -9.07
CA PHE A 54 -8.18 -9.06 -9.41
C PHE A 54 -9.10 -9.81 -8.45
N GLY A 55 -9.17 -9.42 -7.17
CA GLY A 55 -10.10 -10.01 -6.21
C GLY A 55 -11.57 -9.71 -6.54
N VAL A 56 -11.87 -8.44 -6.88
CA VAL A 56 -13.20 -8.04 -7.34
C VAL A 56 -13.55 -8.72 -8.66
N TRP A 57 -12.59 -8.82 -9.60
CA TRP A 57 -12.83 -9.55 -10.84
C TRP A 57 -13.14 -11.03 -10.57
N LEU A 58 -12.36 -11.72 -9.72
CA LEU A 58 -12.63 -13.11 -9.34
C LEU A 58 -14.03 -13.30 -8.74
N ALA A 59 -14.50 -12.33 -7.94
CA ALA A 59 -15.83 -12.36 -7.38
C ALA A 59 -16.91 -12.33 -8.48
N LEU A 60 -16.76 -11.40 -9.44
CA LEU A 60 -17.71 -11.22 -10.54
C LEU A 60 -17.63 -12.33 -11.61
N ASP A 61 -16.51 -13.07 -11.68
CA ASP A 61 -16.36 -14.23 -12.59
C ASP A 61 -17.12 -15.47 -12.07
N VAL A 62 -17.57 -15.45 -10.81
CA VAL A 62 -18.38 -16.50 -10.20
C VAL A 62 -19.84 -16.05 -10.16
N ASP A 63 -20.73 -16.81 -10.81
CA ASP A 63 -22.17 -16.56 -10.76
C ASP A 63 -22.66 -16.56 -9.30
N GLY A 64 -23.29 -15.46 -8.88
CA GLY A 64 -23.88 -15.31 -7.55
C GLY A 64 -23.28 -14.21 -6.66
N TYR A 65 -22.26 -13.50 -7.12
CA TYR A 65 -21.74 -12.31 -6.44
C TYR A 65 -21.93 -11.04 -7.27
N GLU A 66 -22.32 -9.96 -6.61
CA GLU A 66 -22.50 -8.64 -7.21
C GLU A 66 -21.55 -7.63 -6.55
N LEU A 67 -21.21 -6.56 -7.26
CA LEU A 67 -20.32 -5.50 -6.71
C LEU A 67 -20.86 -4.86 -5.43
N TRP A 68 -22.18 -4.93 -5.22
CA TRP A 68 -22.88 -4.40 -4.05
C TRP A 68 -22.84 -5.32 -2.84
N ASP A 69 -22.26 -6.52 -2.97
CA ASP A 69 -22.11 -7.41 -1.84
C ASP A 69 -21.32 -6.72 -0.74
N GLY A 70 -21.87 -6.77 0.47
CA GLY A 70 -21.34 -6.00 1.60
C GLY A 70 -19.86 -6.26 1.89
N TRP A 71 -19.37 -7.45 1.59
CA TRP A 71 -17.96 -7.81 1.74
C TRP A 71 -17.04 -7.17 0.70
N ILE A 72 -17.51 -7.00 -0.55
CA ILE A 72 -16.77 -6.27 -1.60
C ILE A 72 -16.70 -4.79 -1.23
N ILE A 73 -17.83 -4.21 -0.82
CA ILE A 73 -17.87 -2.82 -0.35
C ILE A 73 -16.94 -2.64 0.86
N ALA A 74 -16.97 -3.56 1.83
CA ALA A 74 -16.10 -3.51 2.99
C ALA A 74 -14.61 -3.56 2.60
N ALA A 75 -14.22 -4.41 1.64
CA ALA A 75 -12.85 -4.46 1.13
C ALA A 75 -12.42 -3.13 0.48
N LEU A 76 -13.28 -2.49 -0.32
CA LEU A 76 -13.00 -1.19 -0.93
C LEU A 76 -12.84 -0.07 0.12
N ILE A 77 -13.72 -0.05 1.12
CA ILE A 77 -13.65 0.91 2.23
C ILE A 77 -12.37 0.68 3.03
N LEU A 78 -12.07 -0.56 3.39
CA LEU A 78 -10.87 -0.92 4.15
C LEU A 78 -9.60 -0.50 3.41
N TRP A 79 -9.55 -0.73 2.10
CA TRP A 79 -8.45 -0.29 1.25
C TRP A 79 -8.26 1.23 1.24
N LEU A 80 -9.36 1.98 1.11
CA LEU A 80 -9.36 3.44 1.18
C LEU A 80 -8.82 3.93 2.53
N VAL A 81 -9.29 3.35 3.63
CA VAL A 81 -8.85 3.72 4.99
C VAL A 81 -7.37 3.39 5.18
N ALA A 82 -6.91 2.20 4.77
CA ALA A 82 -5.52 1.81 4.87
C ALA A 82 -4.60 2.73 4.04
N SER A 83 -5.00 3.05 2.81
CA SER A 83 -4.25 3.93 1.92
C SER A 83 -4.21 5.37 2.43
N ALA A 84 -5.33 5.87 2.98
CA ALA A 84 -5.38 7.19 3.58
C ALA A 84 -4.54 7.28 4.87
N ALA A 85 -4.55 6.25 5.70
CA ALA A 85 -3.70 6.16 6.88
C ALA A 85 -2.21 6.18 6.49
N GLY A 86 -1.82 5.40 5.47
CA GLY A 86 -0.45 5.40 4.94
C GLY A 86 -0.04 6.76 4.36
N GLY A 87 -0.90 7.41 3.57
CA GLY A 87 -0.60 8.71 2.95
C GLY A 87 -0.40 9.85 3.95
N ARG A 88 -1.16 9.85 5.06
CA ARG A 88 -1.01 10.87 6.12
C ARG A 88 0.33 10.76 6.85
N LEU A 89 0.85 9.55 7.05
CA LEU A 89 2.17 9.34 7.64
C LEU A 89 3.29 9.90 6.74
N GLY A 90 3.16 9.78 5.42
CA GLY A 90 4.13 10.32 4.46
C GLY A 90 4.16 11.85 4.39
N ALA A 91 3.02 12.52 4.59
CA ALA A 91 2.92 13.98 4.57
C ALA A 91 3.64 14.63 5.76
N GLY A 92 3.44 14.10 6.98
CA GLY A 92 4.07 14.64 8.19
C GLY A 92 5.60 14.52 8.19
N VAL A 93 6.16 13.46 7.59
CA VAL A 93 7.61 13.31 7.45
C VAL A 93 8.20 14.37 6.51
N ARG A 94 7.57 14.65 5.36
CA ARG A 94 8.04 15.68 4.42
C ARG A 94 8.00 17.08 5.01
N GLU A 95 6.98 17.39 5.81
CA GLU A 95 6.86 18.67 6.51
C GLU A 95 8.00 18.87 7.53
N SER A 96 8.31 17.83 8.32
CA SER A 96 9.40 17.88 9.31
C SER A 96 10.79 18.08 8.68
N GLN A 97 11.06 17.45 7.52
CA GLN A 97 12.33 17.61 6.80
C GLN A 97 12.47 19.02 6.19
N GLY A 98 11.38 19.60 5.70
CA GLY A 98 11.36 20.97 5.21
C GLY A 98 11.74 21.97 6.31
N LEU A 99 11.18 21.82 7.51
CA LEU A 99 11.52 22.67 8.66
C LEU A 99 12.99 22.57 9.06
N GLN A 100 13.56 21.36 9.10
CA GLN A 100 14.99 21.17 9.40
C GLN A 100 15.92 21.80 8.36
N SER A 101 15.56 21.76 7.08
CA SER A 101 16.36 22.40 6.01
C SER A 101 16.39 23.93 6.13
N VAL A 102 15.29 24.54 6.55
CA VAL A 102 15.19 26.00 6.76
C VAL A 102 16.00 26.44 7.99
N ASP A 103 15.96 25.64 9.07
CA ASP A 103 16.73 25.93 10.27
C ASP A 103 18.24 25.78 10.02
N GLY A 104 18.65 24.73 9.30
CA GLY A 104 20.05 24.56 8.89
C GLY A 104 20.58 25.71 8.02
N ALA A 105 19.75 26.25 7.13
CA ALA A 105 20.11 27.41 6.31
C ALA A 105 20.26 28.71 7.14
N ARG A 106 19.56 28.85 8.26
CA ARG A 106 19.68 30.01 9.16
C ARG A 106 20.92 29.97 10.05
N VAL A 107 21.45 28.79 10.37
CA VAL A 107 22.68 28.64 11.18
C VAL A 107 23.95 28.99 10.37
N MET A 108 23.86 29.03 9.04
CA MET A 108 24.99 29.33 8.15
C MET A 108 25.15 30.81 7.76
N LEU A 109 24.27 31.70 8.24
CA LEU A 109 24.32 33.16 8.04
C LEU A 109 24.73 33.87 9.33
#